data_AF-A0A2S4VET7-F1
#
_entry.id   AF-A0A2S4VET7-F1
#
_cell.length_a   1.000
_cell.length_b   1.000
_cell.length_c   1.000
_cell.angle_alpha   90.00
_cell.angle_beta   90.00
_cell.angle_gamma   90.00
#
_symmetry.space_group_name_H-M   'P 1'
#
loop_
_entity.id
_entity.type
_entity.pdbx_description
1 polymer ?
#
loop_
_entity_poly.entity_id
_entity_poly.type
_entity_poly.pdbx_seq_one_letter_code
_entity_poly.pdbx_strand_id
1 'polypeptide(L)'
;MASLRSTTSIPANSTRSSTNGDFTTALYAFLNALPKLTLARLYKTPASCLAIFRLLPLIARHLVLNLIWSDQPILKSDVLLWSQSKTQLQESLTKLTRLNIIEESSTSDGRTKLTLNSSFQVNFRGL
;
A
#
# COMPACT_ATOMS: atom_id res chain seq x y z
N MET A 1 -27.96 -27.24 57.91
CA MET A 1 -27.92 -28.31 56.90
C MET A 1 -28.27 -27.71 55.54
N ALA A 2 -27.53 -28.08 54.47
CA ALA A 2 -27.68 -27.71 53.04
C ALA A 2 -27.47 -26.21 52.70
N SER A 3 -26.30 -25.76 52.22
CA SER A 3 -25.70 -25.95 50.87
C SER A 3 -26.58 -25.40 49.74
N LEU A 4 -26.07 -24.40 48.99
CA LEU A 4 -25.87 -24.49 47.54
C LEU A 4 -25.12 -23.27 46.98
N ARG A 5 -24.22 -23.58 46.06
CA ARG A 5 -23.24 -22.72 45.40
C ARG A 5 -23.92 -21.73 44.46
N SER A 6 -23.35 -20.54 44.30
CA SER A 6 -23.55 -19.76 43.07
C SER A 6 -22.19 -19.23 42.62
N THR A 7 -21.76 -19.83 41.52
CA THR A 7 -20.53 -19.54 40.81
C THR A 7 -20.67 -18.15 40.20
N THR A 8 -19.93 -17.15 40.68
CA THR A 8 -19.69 -15.97 39.85
C THR A 8 -18.55 -16.34 38.92
N SER A 9 -18.92 -16.76 37.71
CA SER A 9 -18.05 -16.84 36.55
C SER A 9 -17.51 -15.44 36.26
N ILE A 10 -16.22 -15.23 36.51
CA ILE A 10 -15.51 -14.06 35.99
C ILE A 10 -15.44 -14.24 34.46
N PRO A 11 -16.03 -13.34 33.66
CA PRO A 11 -15.95 -13.45 32.21
C PRO A 11 -14.51 -13.18 31.76
N ALA A 12 -13.96 -14.14 31.03
CA ALA A 12 -12.74 -13.96 30.25
C ALA A 12 -12.98 -12.90 29.17
N ASN A 13 -12.60 -11.65 29.42
CA ASN A 13 -12.58 -10.63 28.37
C ASN A 13 -11.31 -10.82 27.52
N SER A 14 -11.41 -11.70 26.53
CA SER A 14 -10.49 -11.70 25.38
C SER A 14 -10.78 -10.50 24.50
N THR A 15 -10.23 -9.34 24.84
CA THR A 15 -10.12 -8.22 23.90
C THR A 15 -8.69 -8.16 23.36
N ARG A 16 -8.32 -9.19 22.60
CA ARG A 16 -7.29 -9.04 21.55
C ARG A 16 -7.96 -8.32 20.37
N SER A 17 -8.21 -7.02 20.52
CA SER A 17 -8.61 -6.17 19.40
C SER A 17 -7.35 -5.75 18.66
N SER A 18 -7.16 -6.30 17.47
CA SER A 18 -6.02 -6.08 16.59
C SER A 18 -5.93 -4.61 16.16
N THR A 19 -5.10 -3.82 16.86
CA THR A 19 -4.78 -2.40 16.63
C THR A 19 -4.05 -2.08 15.31
N ASN A 20 -3.88 -3.06 14.42
CA ASN A 20 -3.09 -2.92 13.20
C ASN A 20 -3.78 -2.05 12.13
N GLY A 21 -5.11 -2.05 12.06
CA GLY A 21 -5.85 -1.26 11.05
C GLY A 21 -5.71 0.25 11.25
N ASP A 22 -5.74 0.70 12.50
CA ASP A 22 -5.73 2.12 12.85
C ASP A 22 -4.35 2.75 12.61
N PHE A 23 -3.28 2.03 12.95
CA PHE A 23 -1.91 2.50 12.76
C PHE A 23 -1.55 2.66 11.28
N THR A 24 -1.93 1.70 10.43
CA THR A 24 -1.63 1.76 8.99
C THR A 24 -2.32 2.95 8.32
N THR A 25 -3.56 3.26 8.76
CA THR A 25 -4.33 4.42 8.27
C THR A 25 -3.70 5.73 8.71
N ALA A 26 -3.31 5.85 9.99
CA ALA A 26 -2.62 7.04 10.50
C ALA A 26 -1.26 7.27 9.82
N LEU A 27 -0.49 6.20 9.60
CA LEU A 27 0.80 6.26 8.92
C LEU A 27 0.63 6.64 7.45
N TYR A 28 -0.37 6.10 6.77
CA TYR A 28 -0.71 6.50 5.41
C TYR A 28 -1.09 7.98 5.33
N ALA A 29 -1.90 8.48 6.26
CA ALA A 29 -2.26 9.90 6.33
C ALA A 29 -1.03 10.79 6.55
N PHE A 30 -0.10 10.36 7.43
CA PHE A 30 1.18 11.03 7.61
C PHE A 30 1.99 11.07 6.31
N LEU A 31 2.21 9.93 5.65
CA LEU A 31 2.95 9.87 4.39
C LEU A 31 2.33 10.75 3.29
N ASN A 32 1.01 10.86 3.24
CA ASN A 32 0.29 11.72 2.30
C ASN A 32 0.42 13.22 2.63
N ALA A 33 0.69 13.58 3.89
CA ALA A 33 0.97 14.96 4.30
C ALA A 33 2.42 15.38 4.01
N LEU A 34 3.32 14.43 3.73
CA LEU A 34 4.73 14.73 3.45
C LEU A 34 4.92 15.29 2.03
N PRO A 35 5.80 16.30 1.86
CA PRO A 35 6.21 16.75 0.53
C PRO A 35 6.90 15.63 -0.26
N LYS A 36 6.75 15.66 -1.59
CA LYS A 36 7.41 14.72 -2.52
C LYS A 36 8.93 14.64 -2.30
N LEU A 37 9.58 15.77 -1.99
CA LEU A 37 11.02 15.82 -1.70
C LEU A 37 11.39 15.01 -0.44
N THR A 38 10.54 15.03 0.59
CA THR A 38 10.75 14.26 1.82
C THR A 38 10.49 12.77 1.57
N LEU A 39 9.45 12.42 0.81
CA LEU A 39 9.20 11.04 0.37
C LEU A 39 10.37 10.48 -0.45
N ALA A 40 10.92 11.27 -1.37
CA ALA A 40 12.09 10.87 -2.16
C ALA A 40 13.32 10.55 -1.28
N ARG A 41 13.54 11.29 -0.18
CA ARG A 41 14.60 10.95 0.79
C ARG A 41 14.28 9.67 1.55
N LEU A 42 13.03 9.49 1.94
CA LEU A 42 12.55 8.28 2.61
C LEU A 42 12.70 7.03 1.73
N TYR A 43 12.58 7.18 0.40
CA TYR A 43 12.80 6.12 -0.57
C TYR A 43 14.27 5.81 -0.85
N LYS A 44 15.23 6.55 -0.27
CA LYS A 44 16.66 6.21 -0.37
C LYS A 44 17.07 5.06 0.54
N THR A 45 16.23 4.69 1.51
CA THR A 45 16.51 3.59 2.44
C THR A 45 15.69 2.37 2.05
N PRO A 46 16.33 1.20 1.80
CA PRO A 46 15.62 -0.01 1.36
C PRO A 46 14.61 -0.49 2.40
N ALA A 47 14.95 -0.37 3.69
CA ALA A 47 14.06 -0.72 4.80
C ALA A 47 12.76 0.10 4.80
N SER A 48 12.84 1.40 4.49
CA SER A 48 11.68 2.29 4.45
C SER A 48 10.81 2.02 3.23
N CYS A 49 11.41 1.74 2.07
CA CYS A 49 10.68 1.32 0.86
C CYS A 49 9.84 0.06 1.15
N LEU A 50 10.46 -0.94 1.78
CA LEU A 50 9.81 -2.19 2.15
C LEU A 50 8.70 -1.94 3.19
N ALA A 51 8.96 -1.11 4.20
CA ALA A 51 7.96 -0.77 5.20
C ALA A 51 6.70 -0.16 4.57
N ILE A 52 6.87 0.81 3.67
CA ILE A 52 5.74 1.42 2.96
C ILE A 52 5.02 0.40 2.10
N PHE A 53 5.76 -0.41 1.34
CA PHE A 53 5.20 -1.50 0.54
C PHE A 53 4.32 -2.46 1.37
N ARG A 54 4.65 -2.73 2.63
CA ARG A 54 3.82 -3.57 3.53
C ARG A 54 2.50 -2.91 3.95
N LEU A 55 2.41 -1.58 3.92
CA LEU A 55 1.19 -0.82 4.23
C LEU A 55 0.20 -0.84 3.07
N LEU A 56 0.67 -1.15 1.86
CA LEU A 56 -0.15 -1.12 0.66
C LEU A 56 -1.13 -2.32 0.60
N PRO A 57 -2.33 -2.13 0.04
CA PRO A 57 -3.26 -3.22 -0.21
C PRO A 57 -2.64 -4.26 -1.15
N LEU A 58 -3.12 -5.51 -1.07
CA LEU A 58 -2.55 -6.64 -1.81
C LEU A 58 -2.44 -6.36 -3.33
N ILE A 59 -3.43 -5.71 -3.91
CA ILE A 59 -3.45 -5.37 -5.35
C ILE A 59 -2.36 -4.35 -5.70
N ALA A 60 -2.21 -3.31 -4.88
CA ALA A 60 -1.15 -2.32 -5.08
C ALA A 60 0.24 -2.97 -5.01
N ARG A 61 0.43 -3.92 -4.09
CA ARG A 61 1.68 -4.68 -3.96
C ARG A 61 2.00 -5.51 -5.21
N HIS A 62 1.03 -6.26 -5.73
CA HIS A 62 1.21 -7.01 -6.97
C HIS A 62 1.52 -6.10 -8.16
N LEU A 63 0.87 -4.95 -8.24
CA LEU A 63 1.07 -3.99 -9.31
C LEU A 63 2.48 -3.38 -9.28
N VAL A 64 2.96 -2.98 -8.09
CA VAL A 64 4.35 -2.51 -7.88
C VAL A 64 5.37 -3.59 -8.24
N LEU A 65 5.13 -4.85 -7.83
CA LEU A 65 5.99 -5.97 -8.20
C LEU A 65 5.99 -6.20 -9.72
N ASN A 66 4.84 -6.12 -10.38
CA ASN A 66 4.80 -6.29 -11.83
C ASN A 66 5.58 -5.16 -12.54
N LEU A 67 5.44 -3.92 -12.09
CA LEU A 67 6.14 -2.76 -12.64
C LEU A 67 7.65 -2.75 -12.38
N ILE A 68 8.13 -3.29 -11.25
CA ILE A 68 9.59 -3.34 -11.00
C ILE A 68 10.28 -4.42 -11.84
N TRP A 69 9.58 -5.50 -12.16
CA TRP A 69 10.06 -6.58 -13.02
C TRP A 69 9.84 -6.28 -14.51
N SER A 70 8.84 -5.48 -14.84
CA SER A 70 8.61 -4.97 -16.19
C SER A 70 9.51 -3.75 -16.45
N ASP A 71 10.53 -3.92 -17.28
CA ASP A 71 11.39 -2.82 -17.73
C ASP A 71 10.62 -1.76 -18.56
N GLN A 72 9.42 -2.11 -19.05
CA GLN A 72 8.62 -1.26 -19.91
C GLN A 72 7.46 -0.58 -19.18
N PRO A 73 7.16 0.70 -19.49
CA PRO A 73 6.01 1.41 -18.95
C PRO A 73 4.70 0.74 -19.38
N ILE A 74 3.85 0.42 -18.41
CA ILE A 74 2.60 -0.29 -18.66
C ILE A 74 1.47 0.71 -18.87
N LEU A 75 0.57 0.45 -19.83
CA LEU A 75 -0.61 1.27 -20.04
C LEU A 75 -1.62 1.06 -18.90
N LYS A 76 -2.20 2.16 -18.41
CA LYS A 76 -3.26 2.12 -17.39
C LYS A 76 -4.47 1.30 -17.84
N SER A 77 -4.77 1.30 -19.15
CA SER A 77 -5.83 0.49 -19.75
C SER A 77 -5.59 -1.01 -19.59
N ASP A 78 -4.36 -1.46 -19.76
CA ASP A 78 -4.02 -2.89 -19.74
C ASP A 78 -4.06 -3.41 -18.30
N VAL A 79 -3.58 -2.58 -17.37
CA VAL A 79 -3.69 -2.84 -15.93
C VAL A 79 -5.15 -2.93 -15.48
N LEU A 80 -6.03 -2.07 -16.02
CA LEU A 80 -7.48 -2.13 -15.75
C LEU A 80 -8.14 -3.39 -16.34
N LEU A 81 -7.57 -3.96 -17.41
CA LEU A 81 -8.05 -5.22 -18.00
C LEU A 81 -7.65 -6.44 -17.16
N TRP A 82 -6.52 -6.37 -16.46
CA TRP A 82 -6.02 -7.47 -15.62
C TRP A 82 -6.83 -7.70 -14.35
N SER A 83 -7.54 -6.68 -13.85
CA SER A 83 -8.36 -6.80 -12.63
C SER A 83 -9.84 -6.91 -12.95
N GLN A 84 -10.50 -7.92 -12.39
CA GLN A 84 -11.96 -8.02 -12.43
C GLN A 84 -12.63 -6.88 -11.63
N SER A 85 -11.96 -6.39 -10.58
CA SER A 85 -12.44 -5.27 -9.77
C SER A 85 -11.72 -3.97 -10.17
N LYS A 86 -12.37 -3.18 -11.03
CA LYS A 86 -11.84 -1.89 -11.49
C LYS A 86 -11.78 -0.86 -10.36
N THR A 87 -12.73 -0.89 -9.44
CA THR A 87 -12.84 0.06 -8.32
C THR A 87 -11.68 -0.09 -7.34
N GLN A 88 -11.40 -1.32 -6.90
CA GLN A 88 -10.33 -1.60 -5.95
C GLN A 88 -8.94 -1.32 -6.53
N LEU A 89 -8.78 -1.56 -7.84
CA LEU A 89 -7.57 -1.21 -8.55
C LEU A 89 -7.39 0.31 -8.67
N GLN A 90 -8.44 1.04 -9.04
CA GLN A 90 -8.37 2.51 -9.11
C GLN A 90 -8.06 3.13 -7.75
N GLU A 91 -8.66 2.61 -6.67
CA GLU A 91 -8.33 3.05 -5.32
C GLU A 91 -6.86 2.78 -4.98
N SER A 92 -6.36 1.60 -5.36
CA SER A 92 -4.96 1.22 -5.18
C SER A 92 -4.01 2.11 -5.97
N LEU A 93 -4.33 2.42 -7.24
CA LEU A 93 -3.57 3.36 -8.07
C LEU A 93 -3.56 4.76 -7.46
N THR A 94 -4.73 5.25 -7.03
CA THR A 94 -4.83 6.56 -6.37
C THR A 94 -3.93 6.63 -5.14
N LYS A 95 -3.88 5.54 -4.35
CA LYS A 95 -2.98 5.45 -3.20
C LYS A 95 -1.51 5.46 -3.60
N LEU A 96 -1.14 4.72 -4.64
CA LEU A 96 0.22 4.65 -5.17
C LEU A 96 0.71 6.00 -5.71
N THR A 97 -0.13 6.70 -6.47
CA THR A 97 0.17 8.01 -7.03
C THR A 97 0.31 9.07 -5.92
N ARG A 98 -0.54 9.01 -4.89
CA ARG A 98 -0.43 9.89 -3.70
C ARG A 98 0.86 9.71 -2.94
N LEU A 99 1.30 8.45 -2.78
CA LEU A 99 2.58 8.14 -2.15
C LEU A 99 3.79 8.42 -3.06
N ASN A 100 3.61 8.91 -4.29
CA ASN A 100 4.69 9.14 -5.24
C ASN A 100 5.51 7.87 -5.57
N ILE A 101 4.88 6.69 -5.46
CA ILE A 101 5.49 5.40 -5.85
C ILE A 101 5.34 5.20 -7.36
N ILE A 102 4.19 5.62 -7.90
CA ILE A 102 3.88 5.56 -9.33
C ILE A 102 3.70 6.97 -9.87
N GLU A 103 4.18 7.17 -11.09
CA GLU A 103 4.02 8.37 -11.88
C GLU A 103 3.14 8.03 -13.09
N GLU A 104 2.06 8.79 -13.25
CA GLU A 104 1.16 8.71 -14.39
C GLU A 104 1.62 9.75 -15.42
N SER A 105 2.12 9.29 -16.57
CA SER A 105 2.51 10.16 -17.69
C SER A 105 1.55 9.99 -18.85
N SER A 106 0.94 11.11 -19.28
CA SER A 106 0.11 11.12 -20.48
C SER A 106 0.99 11.15 -21.71
N THR A 107 0.86 10.16 -22.58
CA THR A 107 1.53 10.11 -23.89
C THR A 107 0.79 10.98 -24.90
N SER A 108 1.50 11.45 -25.93
CA SER A 108 0.95 12.23 -27.06
C SER A 108 -0.25 11.58 -27.77
N ASP A 109 -0.36 10.26 -27.67
CA ASP A 109 -1.44 9.43 -28.23
C ASP A 109 -2.70 9.38 -27.32
N GLY A 110 -2.77 10.23 -26.28
CA GLY A 110 -3.90 10.30 -25.33
C GLY A 110 -3.95 9.17 -24.29
N ARG A 111 -2.98 8.26 -24.29
CA ARG A 111 -2.92 7.12 -23.36
C ARG A 111 -2.11 7.45 -22.11
N THR A 112 -2.57 7.00 -20.94
CA THR A 112 -1.84 7.13 -19.67
C THR A 112 -0.89 5.94 -19.48
N LYS A 113 0.40 6.22 -19.39
CA LYS A 113 1.43 5.27 -19.00
C LYS A 113 1.69 5.35 -17.51
N LEU A 114 1.81 4.18 -16.88
CA LEU A 114 2.18 4.00 -15.49
C LEU A 114 3.67 3.65 -15.44
N THR A 115 4.45 4.53 -14.83
CA THR A 115 5.89 4.32 -14.58
C THR A 115 6.13 4.32 -13.08
N LEU A 116 7.07 3.51 -12.63
CA LEU A 116 7.47 3.50 -11.23
C LEU A 116 8.49 4.61 -10.98
N ASN A 117 8.47 5.23 -9.80
CA ASN A 117 9.46 6.24 -9.47
C ASN A 117 10.86 5.60 -9.45
N SER A 118 11.81 6.20 -10.20
CA SER A 118 13.15 5.63 -10.37
C SER A 118 13.90 5.46 -9.04
N SER A 119 13.70 6.35 -8.07
CA SER A 119 14.33 6.23 -6.75
C SER A 119 13.80 5.01 -6.00
N PHE A 120 12.49 4.79 -6.02
CA PHE A 120 11.89 3.63 -5.38
C PHE A 120 12.34 2.34 -6.08
N GLN A 121 12.34 2.32 -7.42
CA GLN A 121 12.70 1.15 -8.20
C GLN A 121 14.14 0.70 -7.94
N VAL A 122 15.11 1.63 -7.92
CA VAL A 122 16.53 1.31 -7.67
C VAL A 122 16.72 0.78 -6.25
N ASN A 123 16.14 1.42 -5.24
CA ASN A 123 16.31 1.01 -3.84
C ASN A 123 15.59 -0.29 -3.51
N PHE A 124 14.46 -0.58 -4.18
CA PHE A 124 13.73 -1.82 -3.98
C PHE A 124 14.35 -2.99 -4.75
N ARG A 125 14.97 -2.74 -5.92
CA ARG A 125 15.69 -3.77 -6.68
C ARG A 125 17.03 -4.15 -6.06
N GLY A 126 17.65 -3.24 -5.31
CA GLY A 126 18.90 -3.48 -4.60
C GLY A 126 18.76 -4.21 -3.25
N LEU A 127 17.54 -4.60 -2.85
CA LEU A 127 17.26 -5.41 -1.66
C LEU A 127 17.65 -6.87 -1.83
#